data_AF-A0A5E7VLQ5-F1
#
_entry.id   AF-A0A5E7VLQ5-F1
#
_cell.length_a   1.000
_cell.length_b   1.000
_cell.length_c   1.000
_cell.angle_alpha   90.00
_cell.angle_beta   90.00
_cell.angle_gamma   90.00
#
_symmetry.space_group_name_H-M   'P 1'
#
loop_
_entity.id
_entity.type
_entity.pdbx_description
1 polymer ?
#
loop_
_entity_poly.entity_id
_entity_poly.type
_entity_poly.pdbx_seq_one_letter_code
_entity_poly.pdbx_strand_id
1 'polypeptide(L)'
;MLNRPDKDSLRAMLESQVQQKLLDDPDALTTYAAQRDPERKPYVSKRTVQDKAFDKELDQMRADAEAGVIHTPNREPEDGGAPSLRLDDYPDL
;
A
#
# COMPACT_ATOMS: atom_id res chain seq x y z
N MET A 1 8.73 2.94 -64.82
CA MET A 1 7.84 3.91 -64.13
C MET A 1 7.67 3.39 -62.70
N LEU A 2 8.07 4.15 -61.68
CA LEU A 2 7.86 3.74 -60.30
C LEU A 2 6.35 3.83 -60.01
N ASN A 3 5.71 2.69 -59.76
CA ASN A 3 4.30 2.66 -59.37
C ASN A 3 4.18 3.35 -58.01
N ARG A 4 3.55 4.52 -58.00
CA ARG A 4 3.24 5.21 -56.75
C ARG A 4 2.26 4.32 -55.98
N PRO A 5 2.59 3.91 -54.75
CA PRO A 5 1.66 3.14 -53.94
C PRO A 5 0.37 3.92 -53.74
N ASP A 6 -0.75 3.21 -53.74
CA ASP A 6 -2.04 3.81 -53.46
C ASP A 6 -2.07 4.39 -52.05
N LYS A 7 -2.84 5.47 -51.84
CA LYS A 7 -2.79 6.25 -50.60
C LYS A 7 -3.10 5.39 -49.38
N ASP A 8 -4.05 4.47 -49.51
CA ASP A 8 -4.46 3.60 -48.41
C ASP A 8 -3.40 2.54 -48.09
N SER A 9 -2.74 1.99 -49.11
CA SER A 9 -1.61 1.09 -48.91
C SER A 9 -0.43 1.78 -48.21
N LEU A 10 -0.18 3.05 -48.53
CA LEU A 10 0.86 3.84 -47.91
C LEU A 10 0.54 4.16 -46.45
N ARG A 11 -0.72 4.46 -46.13
CA ARG A 11 -1.18 4.65 -44.74
C ARG A 11 -1.00 3.40 -43.91
N ALA A 12 -1.48 2.24 -44.41
CA ALA A 12 -1.36 0.97 -43.71
C ALA A 12 0.11 0.59 -43.43
N MET A 13 0.99 0.80 -44.42
CA MET A 13 2.43 0.56 -44.25
C MET A 13 3.04 1.47 -43.19
N LEU A 14 2.74 2.77 -43.20
CA LEU A 14 3.24 3.72 -42.21
C LEU A 14 2.73 3.43 -40.80
N GLU A 15 1.44 3.09 -40.65
CA GLU A 15 0.86 2.70 -39.35
C GLU A 15 1.57 1.48 -38.76
N SER A 16 1.82 0.45 -39.58
CA SER A 16 2.53 -0.75 -39.13
C SER A 16 3.97 -0.45 -38.65
N GLN A 17 4.67 0.45 -39.32
CA GLN A 17 6.02 0.87 -38.95
C GLN A 17 6.03 1.64 -37.62
N VAL A 18 5.05 2.53 -37.42
CA VAL A 18 4.91 3.27 -36.17
C VAL A 18 4.59 2.33 -35.01
N GLN A 19 3.69 1.36 -35.21
CA GLN A 19 3.36 0.37 -34.18
C GLN A 19 4.55 -0.51 -33.80
N GLN A 20 5.31 -1.00 -34.78
CA GLN A 20 6.54 -1.76 -34.50
C GLN A 20 7.56 -0.92 -33.72
N LYS A 21 7.77 0.34 -34.12
CA LYS A 21 8.71 1.22 -33.43
C LYS A 21 8.29 1.53 -32.00
N LEU A 22 6.99 1.67 -31.75
CA LEU A 22 6.45 1.86 -30.41
C LEU A 22 6.62 0.62 -29.51
N LEU A 23 6.56 -0.59 -30.10
CA LEU A 23 6.85 -1.84 -29.38
C LEU A 23 8.34 -1.98 -29.05
N ASP A 24 9.22 -1.61 -29.99
CA ASP A 24 10.66 -1.71 -29.83
C ASP A 24 11.23 -0.66 -28.87
N ASP A 25 10.72 0.57 -28.94
CA ASP A 25 11.19 1.71 -28.15
C ASP A 25 10.02 2.59 -27.68
N PRO A 26 9.46 2.32 -26.49
CA PRO A 26 8.34 3.07 -25.95
C PRO A 26 8.72 4.51 -25.56
N ASP A 27 10.01 4.78 -25.32
CA ASP A 27 10.49 6.11 -24.93
C ASP A 27 10.79 7.02 -26.15
N ALA A 28 10.82 6.47 -27.36
CA ALA A 28 11.02 7.23 -28.60
C ALA A 28 9.87 8.20 -28.94
N LEU A 29 8.67 7.99 -28.39
CA LEU A 29 7.52 8.89 -28.59
C LEU A 29 7.38 9.86 -27.43
N THR A 30 7.76 11.12 -27.64
CA THR A 30 7.44 12.20 -26.71
C THR A 30 5.98 12.64 -26.92
N THR A 31 5.06 12.11 -26.11
CA THR A 31 3.69 12.64 -26.03
C THR A 31 3.69 14.01 -25.35
N TYR A 32 3.34 15.07 -26.10
CA TYR A 32 3.10 16.42 -25.54
C TYR A 32 1.79 16.54 -24.76
N ALA A 33 1.02 15.45 -24.64
CA ALA A 33 -0.14 15.42 -23.79
C ALA A 33 0.29 15.70 -22.35
N ALA A 34 -0.42 16.60 -21.67
CA ALA A 34 -0.23 16.82 -20.25
C ALA A 34 -0.43 15.49 -19.53
N GLN A 35 0.63 14.98 -18.88
CA GLN A 35 0.47 13.86 -17.97
C GLN A 35 -0.52 14.28 -16.89
N ARG A 36 -1.42 13.37 -16.51
CA ARG A 36 -2.33 13.64 -15.40
C ARG A 36 -1.50 13.97 -14.17
N ASP A 37 -1.92 14.99 -13.43
CA ASP A 37 -1.29 15.33 -12.17
C ASP A 37 -1.20 14.06 -11.31
N PRO A 38 -0.03 13.79 -10.70
CA PRO A 38 0.14 12.60 -9.89
C PRO A 38 -0.90 12.58 -8.76
N GLU A 39 -1.51 11.41 -8.53
CA GLU A 39 -2.48 11.25 -7.45
C GLU A 39 -1.84 11.64 -6.11
N ARG A 40 -2.48 12.57 -5.41
CA ARG A 40 -2.00 13.04 -4.11
C ARG A 40 -2.20 11.92 -3.10
N LYS A 41 -1.10 11.27 -2.70
CA LYS A 41 -1.15 10.28 -1.62
C LYS A 41 -1.63 10.95 -0.33
N PRO A 42 -2.54 10.33 0.44
CA PRO A 42 -2.89 10.83 1.77
C PRO A 42 -1.63 10.87 2.63
N TYR A 43 -1.58 11.80 3.60
CA TYR A 43 -0.48 11.86 4.55
C TYR A 43 -0.55 10.63 5.46
N VAL A 44 0.47 9.76 5.38
CA VAL A 44 0.59 8.56 6.22
C VAL A 44 1.73 8.78 7.21
N SER A 45 1.46 8.57 8.50
CA SER A 45 2.50 8.61 9.54
C SER A 45 3.47 7.44 9.37
N LYS A 46 4.72 7.63 9.84
CA LYS A 46 5.69 6.54 9.91
C LYS A 46 5.24 5.56 10.98
N ARG A 47 5.38 4.24 10.72
CA ARG A 47 5.12 3.21 11.72
C ARG A 47 5.93 3.47 12.99
N THR A 48 5.24 3.48 14.12
CA THR A 48 5.84 3.65 15.44
C THR A 48 6.61 2.39 15.85
N VAL A 49 7.40 2.47 16.94
CA VAL A 49 8.06 1.28 17.51
C VAL A 49 7.02 0.28 18.04
N GLN A 50 5.89 0.78 18.56
CA GLN A 50 4.78 -0.03 19.06
C GLN A 50 4.11 -0.80 17.93
N ASP A 51 3.86 -0.15 16.78
CA ASP A 51 3.26 -0.80 15.61
C ASP A 51 4.09 -2.02 15.16
N LYS A 52 5.42 -1.88 15.17
CA LYS A 52 6.35 -2.97 14.82
C LYS A 52 6.35 -4.09 15.85
N ALA A 53 6.17 -3.78 17.13
CA ALA A 53 6.08 -4.79 18.18
C ALA A 53 4.77 -5.57 18.06
N PHE A 54 3.67 -4.86 17.79
CA PHE A 54 2.35 -5.45 17.59
C PHE A 54 2.29 -6.36 16.36
N ASP A 55 2.88 -5.95 15.23
CA ASP A 55 3.00 -6.78 14.04
C ASP A 55 3.69 -8.14 14.36
N LYS A 56 4.77 -8.11 15.16
CA LYS A 56 5.49 -9.32 15.58
C LYS A 56 4.67 -10.21 16.52
N GLU A 57 3.92 -9.61 17.44
CA GLU A 57 3.05 -10.35 18.36
C GLU A 57 1.91 -11.04 17.59
N LEU A 58 1.32 -10.35 16.61
CA LEU A 58 0.32 -10.92 15.70
C LEU A 58 0.86 -12.14 14.94
N ASP A 59 2.09 -12.04 14.40
CA ASP A 59 2.73 -13.15 13.71
C ASP A 59 3.01 -14.33 14.66
N GLN A 60 3.43 -14.05 15.89
CA GLN A 60 3.62 -15.06 16.92
C GLN A 60 2.31 -15.78 17.27
N MET A 61 1.22 -15.04 17.49
CA MET A 61 -0.10 -15.62 17.77
C MET A 61 -0.61 -16.50 16.63
N ARG A 62 -0.35 -16.12 15.37
CA ARG A 62 -0.70 -16.95 14.20
C ARG A 62 0.07 -18.27 14.20
N ALA A 63 1.38 -18.20 14.43
CA ALA A 63 2.23 -19.39 14.51
C ALA A 63 1.80 -20.31 15.67
N ASP A 64 1.48 -19.74 16.83
CA ASP A 64 1.02 -20.49 17.99
C ASP A 64 -0.35 -21.14 17.76
N ALA A 65 -1.26 -20.45 17.08
CA ALA A 65 -2.55 -21.01 16.67
C ALA A 65 -2.40 -22.17 15.69
N GLU A 66 -1.50 -22.05 14.70
CA GLU A 66 -1.16 -23.16 13.79
C GLU A 66 -0.53 -24.35 14.53
N ALA A 67 0.30 -24.07 15.54
CA ALA A 67 0.90 -25.08 16.41
C ALA A 67 -0.08 -25.65 17.47
N GLY A 68 -1.30 -25.12 17.57
CA GLY A 68 -2.31 -25.56 18.54
C GLY A 68 -2.00 -25.16 19.99
N VAL A 69 -1.15 -24.16 20.22
CA VAL A 69 -0.77 -23.66 21.54
C VAL A 69 -1.82 -22.64 22.01
N ILE A 70 -2.50 -22.95 23.13
CA ILE A 70 -3.47 -22.04 23.76
C ILE A 70 -2.74 -21.21 24.82
N HIS A 71 -2.48 -19.94 24.51
CA HIS A 71 -1.99 -18.97 25.49
C HIS A 71 -3.14 -18.45 26.34
N THR A 72 -3.29 -18.98 27.56
CA THR A 72 -4.14 -18.35 28.57
C THR A 72 -3.37 -17.18 29.17
N PRO A 73 -3.83 -15.92 29.04
CA PRO A 73 -3.15 -14.80 29.69
C PRO A 73 -3.24 -14.99 31.20
N ASN A 74 -2.09 -15.20 31.84
CA ASN A 74 -2.02 -15.19 33.29
C ASN A 74 -2.16 -13.73 33.74
N ARG A 75 -3.38 -13.32 34.06
CA ARG A 75 -3.62 -12.04 34.74
C ARG A 75 -3.13 -12.20 36.17
N GLU A 76 -1.87 -11.84 36.41
CA GLU A 76 -1.40 -11.67 37.78
C GLU A 76 -2.30 -10.63 38.46
N PRO A 77 -2.79 -10.90 39.69
CA PRO A 77 -3.51 -9.89 40.44
C PRO A 77 -2.52 -8.78 40.74
N GLU A 78 -2.77 -7.60 40.16
CA GLU A 78 -2.14 -6.33 40.53
C GLU A 78 -1.93 -6.30 42.05
N ASP A 79 -0.67 -6.21 42.44
CA ASP A 79 -0.21 -6.30 43.82
C ASP A 79 -0.88 -5.20 44.65
N GLY A 80 -1.91 -5.56 45.43
CA GLY A 80 -2.32 -4.95 46.70
C GLY A 80 -2.56 -3.44 46.80
N GLY A 81 -2.51 -2.67 45.71
CA GLY A 81 -2.77 -1.24 45.71
C GLY A 81 -4.26 -0.98 45.60
N ALA A 82 -4.94 -0.81 46.73
CA ALA A 82 -6.31 -0.30 46.74
C ALA A 82 -6.40 0.91 45.77
N PRO A 83 -7.40 0.99 44.87
CA PRO A 83 -7.64 2.23 44.15
C PRO A 83 -8.03 3.27 45.20
N SER A 84 -7.11 4.15 45.55
CA SER A 84 -7.28 5.21 46.56
C SER A 84 -8.16 6.35 46.05
N LEU A 85 -9.14 6.04 45.20
CA LEU A 85 -10.10 6.97 44.65
C LEU A 85 -11.48 6.42 44.98
N ARG A 86 -11.90 6.62 46.23
CA ARG A 86 -13.29 6.42 46.61
C ARG A 86 -14.09 7.62 46.09
N LEU A 87 -15.32 7.38 45.66
CA LEU A 87 -16.23 8.44 45.21
C LEU A 87 -16.43 9.53 46.30
N ASP A 88 -16.26 9.14 47.57
CA ASP A 88 -16.33 10.00 48.75
C ASP A 88 -15.16 10.98 48.90
N ASP A 89 -14.06 10.80 48.14
CA ASP A 89 -12.89 11.70 48.16
C ASP A 89 -13.15 13.02 47.39
N TYR A 90 -14.30 13.14 46.72
CA TYR A 90 -14.72 14.32 45.97
C TYR A 90 -16.08 14.83 46.48
N PRO A 91 -16.12 15.60 47.57
CA PRO A 91 -17.37 16.06 48.20
C PRO A 91 -18.14 17.13 47.41
N ASP A 92 -17.64 17.55 46.24
CA ASP A 92 -18.24 18.60 45.38
C ASP A 92 -18.62 18.10 43.97
N LEU A 93 -18.86 16.79 43.78
CA LEU A 93 -19.56 16.25 42.61
C LEU A 93 -21.02 15.91 42.92
#